data_AF-A4EZ67-F1
#
_entry.id   AF-A4EZ67-F1
#
_cell.length_a   1.000
_cell.length_b   1.000
_cell.length_c   1.000
_cell.angle_alpha   90.00
_cell.angle_beta   90.00
_cell.angle_gamma   90.00
#
_symmetry.space_group_name_H-M   'P 1'
#
loop_
_entity.id
_entity.type
_entity.pdbx_description
1 polymer ?
#
loop_
_entity_poly.entity_id
_entity_poly.type
_entity_poly.pdbx_seq_one_letter_code
_entity_poly.pdbx_strand_id
1 'polypeptide(L)'
;MPKMPRRSREQVLNEFHYLYDCFEAALVSAAQIEDFFDASEYREFVLSRGDMLILVSEGKATATQICTGTKAALGDIKQGLKDLQRRRPPAYDLFQKTYRNLRDISFADDISLTIHVG
;
A
#
# COMPACT_ATOMS: atom_id res chain seq x y z
N MET A 1 -6.36 9.13 -30.10
CA MET A 1 -6.41 9.01 -28.64
C MET A 1 -5.97 10.35 -28.04
N PRO A 2 -6.80 11.07 -27.27
CA PRO A 2 -6.33 12.26 -26.58
C PRO A 2 -5.21 11.86 -25.61
N LYS A 3 -4.07 12.53 -25.74
CA LYS A 3 -2.88 12.33 -24.90
C LYS A 3 -3.23 12.79 -23.49
N MET A 4 -3.37 11.86 -22.55
CA MET A 4 -3.60 12.21 -21.15
C MET A 4 -2.51 13.19 -20.69
N PRO A 5 -2.87 14.32 -20.05
CA PRO A 5 -1.89 15.28 -19.56
C PRO A 5 -0.93 14.57 -18.60
N ARG A 6 0.37 14.79 -18.80
CA ARG A 6 1.41 14.20 -17.98
C ARG A 6 1.26 14.74 -16.56
N ARG A 7 1.06 13.84 -15.58
CA ARG A 7 0.94 14.21 -14.16
C ARG A 7 2.19 14.94 -13.67
N SER A 8 2.00 15.98 -12.87
CA SER A 8 3.12 16.70 -12.26
C SER A 8 3.84 15.84 -11.23
N ARG A 9 5.12 16.13 -10.96
CA ARG A 9 5.89 15.44 -9.91
C ARG A 9 5.17 15.50 -8.56
N GLU A 10 4.61 16.66 -8.22
CA GLU A 10 3.86 16.88 -6.98
C GLU A 10 2.61 16.00 -6.91
N GLN A 11 1.83 15.91 -7.99
CA GLN A 11 0.66 15.02 -8.05
C GLN A 11 1.03 13.55 -7.85
N VAL A 12 2.19 13.11 -8.35
CA VAL A 12 2.67 11.74 -8.17
C VAL A 12 3.15 11.51 -6.74
N LEU A 13 3.81 12.49 -6.12
CA LEU A 13 4.25 12.38 -4.72
C LEU A 13 3.09 12.39 -3.74
N ASN A 14 2.05 13.21 -3.97
CA ASN A 14 0.86 13.22 -3.13
C ASN A 14 0.13 11.87 -3.18
N GLU A 15 0.03 11.27 -4.37
CA GLU A 15 -0.50 9.92 -4.51
C GLU A 15 0.38 8.88 -3.81
N PHE A 16 1.71 8.97 -3.95
CA PHE A 16 2.65 8.10 -3.23
C PHE A 16 2.42 8.18 -1.71
N HIS A 17 2.30 9.38 -1.14
CA HIS A 17 2.04 9.55 0.29
C HIS A 17 0.75 8.87 0.73
N TYR A 18 -0.33 9.08 -0.02
CA TYR A 18 -1.62 8.44 0.25
C TYR A 18 -1.51 6.91 0.20
N LEU A 19 -0.89 6.37 -0.86
CA LEU A 19 -0.68 4.93 -1.02
C LEU A 19 0.19 4.36 0.10
N TYR A 20 1.20 5.12 0.54
CA TYR A 20 2.06 4.70 1.63
C TYR A 20 1.30 4.67 2.96
N ASP A 21 0.39 5.62 3.23
CA ASP A 21 -0.51 5.54 4.39
C ASP A 21 -1.38 4.27 4.33
N CYS A 22 -1.92 3.94 3.15
CA CYS A 22 -2.69 2.70 2.96
C CYS A 22 -1.82 1.46 3.22
N PHE A 23 -0.56 1.48 2.80
CA PHE A 23 0.38 0.39 2.96
C PHE A 23 0.77 0.18 4.42
N GLU A 24 1.09 1.26 5.15
CA GLU A 24 1.36 1.19 6.60
C GLU A 24 0.17 0.65 7.38
N ALA A 25 -1.05 1.14 7.10
CA ALA A 25 -2.26 0.63 7.74
C ALA A 25 -2.49 -0.87 7.43
N ALA A 26 -2.15 -1.32 6.22
CA ALA A 26 -2.23 -2.73 5.86
C ALA A 26 -1.22 -3.58 6.63
N LEU A 27 0.03 -3.10 6.79
CA LEU A 27 1.04 -3.80 7.58
C LEU A 27 0.65 -3.91 9.06
N VAL A 28 0.12 -2.83 9.65
CA VAL A 28 -0.39 -2.86 11.04
C VAL A 28 -1.54 -3.86 11.18
N SER A 29 -2.45 -3.89 10.21
CA SER A 29 -3.58 -4.82 10.21
C SER A 29 -3.13 -6.28 10.05
N ALA A 30 -2.15 -6.55 9.19
CA ALA A 30 -1.58 -7.88 9.01
C ALA A 30 -0.83 -8.37 10.26
N ALA A 31 -0.16 -7.46 10.99
CA ALA A 31 0.54 -7.78 12.22
C ALA A 31 -0.39 -8.23 13.37
N GLN A 32 -1.71 -8.01 13.27
CA GLN A 32 -2.68 -8.51 14.25
C GLN A 32 -3.03 -9.99 14.07
N ILE A 33 -2.58 -10.61 12.98
CA ILE A 33 -2.96 -11.98 12.64
C ILE A 33 -1.80 -12.90 12.99
N GLU A 34 -2.00 -13.76 14.00
CA GLU A 34 -1.03 -14.81 14.35
C GLU A 34 -0.71 -15.69 13.14
N ASP A 35 0.58 -15.99 12.94
CA ASP A 35 1.14 -16.79 11.85
C ASP A 35 0.87 -16.30 10.42
N PHE A 36 0.40 -15.06 10.21
CA PHE A 36 0.12 -14.57 8.86
C PHE A 36 1.35 -13.93 8.20
N PHE A 37 2.20 -13.33 9.01
CA PHE A 37 3.48 -12.76 8.62
C PHE A 37 4.38 -12.84 9.84
N ASP A 38 5.60 -13.40 9.72
CA ASP A 38 6.64 -12.96 10.64
C ASP A 38 6.96 -11.51 10.26
N ALA A 39 6.17 -10.58 10.81
CA ALA A 39 6.24 -9.16 10.49
C ALA A 39 7.62 -8.58 10.81
N SER A 40 8.42 -9.29 11.64
CA SER A 40 9.80 -8.94 11.92
C SER A 40 10.71 -9.14 10.69
N GLU A 41 10.58 -10.25 9.97
CA GLU A 41 11.38 -10.53 8.76
C GLU A 41 11.06 -9.56 7.61
N TYR A 42 9.79 -9.17 7.42
CA TYR A 42 9.42 -8.26 6.33
C TYR A 42 9.77 -6.79 6.60
N ARG A 43 9.76 -6.35 7.86
CA ARG A 43 10.10 -4.96 8.22
C ARG A 43 11.53 -4.59 7.84
N GLU A 44 12.45 -5.55 7.81
CA GLU A 44 13.84 -5.31 7.42
C GLU A 44 14.01 -5.01 5.92
N PHE A 45 13.09 -5.48 5.07
CA PHE A 45 13.17 -5.30 3.61
C PHE A 45 12.24 -4.21 3.07
N VAL A 46 11.34 -3.68 3.90
CA VAL A 46 10.42 -2.61 3.52
C VAL A 46 11.08 -1.25 3.75
N LEU A 47 11.41 -0.54 2.68
CA LEU A 47 11.91 0.83 2.78
C LEU A 47 10.87 1.73 3.44
N SER A 48 11.31 2.55 4.39
CA SER A 48 10.46 3.57 5.00
C SER A 48 10.05 4.62 3.96
N ARG A 49 8.97 5.35 4.24
CA ARG A 49 8.54 6.51 3.43
C ARG A 49 9.69 7.50 3.25
N GLY A 50 10.42 7.77 4.34
CA GLY A 50 11.55 8.69 4.35
C GLY A 50 12.65 8.23 3.40
N ASP A 51 13.02 6.95 3.45
CA ASP A 51 14.08 6.40 2.59
C ASP A 51 13.69 6.47 1.11
N MET A 52 12.44 6.15 0.78
CA MET A 52 11.94 6.29 -0.60
C MET A 52 12.01 7.75 -1.10
N LEU A 53 11.69 8.72 -0.24
CA LEU A 53 11.80 10.15 -0.58
C LEU A 53 13.24 10.61 -0.71
N ILE A 54 14.15 10.09 0.13
CA ILE A 54 15.59 10.34 0.02
C ILE A 54 16.09 9.85 -1.35
N LEU A 55 15.74 8.62 -1.76
CA LEU A 55 16.09 8.08 -3.09
C LEU A 55 15.60 8.98 -4.23
N VAL A 56 14.42 9.58 -4.10
CA VAL A 56 13.92 10.55 -5.09
C VAL A 56 14.69 11.86 -5.06
N SER A 57 15.03 12.37 -3.87
CA SER A 57 15.79 13.62 -3.72
C SER A 57 17.22 13.51 -4.27
N GLU A 58 17.83 12.32 -4.15
CA GLU A 58 19.17 12.02 -4.65
C GLU A 58 19.19 11.61 -6.13
N GLY A 59 18.02 11.56 -6.79
CA GLY A 59 17.90 11.14 -8.19
C GLY A 59 18.14 9.63 -8.43
N LYS A 60 18.20 8.82 -7.37
CA LYS A 60 18.34 7.36 -7.44
C LYS A 60 17.03 6.65 -7.81
N ALA A 61 15.89 7.30 -7.58
CA ALA A 61 14.57 6.88 -8.02
C ALA A 61 13.75 8.07 -8.53
N THR A 62 12.73 7.80 -9.33
CA THR A 62 11.74 8.81 -9.74
C THR A 62 10.49 8.72 -8.86
N ALA A 63 9.75 9.82 -8.74
CA ALA A 63 8.45 9.83 -8.04
C ALA A 63 7.49 8.76 -8.58
N THR A 64 7.51 8.52 -9.90
CA THR A 64 6.72 7.48 -10.54
C THR A 64 7.15 6.08 -10.13
N GLN A 65 8.45 5.81 -10.01
CA GLN A 65 8.95 4.50 -9.58
C GLN A 65 8.50 4.17 -8.16
N ILE A 66 8.65 5.10 -7.21
CA ILE A 66 8.22 4.85 -5.82
C ILE A 66 6.69 4.70 -5.73
N CYS A 67 5.93 5.52 -6.45
CA CYS A 67 4.46 5.40 -6.48
C CYS A 67 4.01 4.06 -7.05
N THR A 68 4.55 3.66 -8.21
CA THR A 68 4.24 2.36 -8.84
C THR A 68 4.66 1.19 -7.96
N GLY A 69 5.82 1.28 -7.29
CA GLY A 69 6.28 0.27 -6.34
C GLY A 69 5.32 0.09 -5.17
N THR A 70 4.84 1.18 -4.56
CA THR A 70 3.83 1.12 -3.49
C THR A 70 2.50 0.55 -3.98
N LYS A 71 2.05 0.91 -5.20
CA LYS A 71 0.85 0.29 -5.80
C LYS A 71 1.00 -1.21 -5.98
N ALA A 72 2.16 -1.67 -6.45
CA ALA A 72 2.43 -3.09 -6.63
C ALA A 72 2.36 -3.83 -5.29
N ALA A 73 3.01 -3.29 -4.24
CA ALA A 73 2.97 -3.88 -2.90
C ALA A 73 1.54 -3.99 -2.33
N LEU A 74 0.71 -2.96 -2.51
CA LEU A 74 -0.70 -3.00 -2.13
C LEU A 74 -1.49 -4.04 -2.95
N GLY A 75 -1.15 -4.21 -4.23
CA GLY A 75 -1.70 -5.24 -5.10
C GLY A 75 -1.38 -6.65 -4.59
N ASP A 76 -0.14 -6.88 -4.15
CA ASP A 76 0.29 -8.16 -3.58
C ASP A 76 -0.44 -8.46 -2.26
N ILE A 77 -0.58 -7.47 -1.39
CA ILE A 77 -1.40 -7.60 -0.16
C ILE A 77 -2.85 -7.96 -0.53
N LYS A 78 -3.45 -7.26 -1.49
CA LYS A 78 -4.82 -7.56 -1.96
C LYS A 78 -4.95 -9.00 -2.43
N GLN A 79 -3.96 -9.52 -3.16
CA GLN A 79 -3.97 -10.89 -3.63
C GLN A 79 -3.83 -11.88 -2.47
N GLY A 80 -2.92 -11.63 -1.52
CA GLY A 80 -2.77 -12.44 -0.30
C GLY A 80 -4.05 -12.47 0.56
N LEU A 81 -4.77 -11.36 0.65
CA LEU A 81 -6.04 -11.30 1.38
C LEU A 81 -7.14 -12.15 0.76
N LYS A 82 -7.17 -12.33 -0.57
CA LYS A 82 -8.13 -13.25 -1.21
C LYS A 82 -7.88 -14.70 -0.78
N ASP A 83 -6.61 -15.09 -0.68
CA ASP A 83 -6.25 -16.41 -0.19
C ASP A 83 -6.54 -16.57 1.30
N LEU A 84 -6.29 -15.52 2.09
CA LEU A 84 -6.64 -15.47 3.50
C LEU A 84 -8.15 -15.64 3.72
N GLN A 85 -8.98 -14.89 2.98
CA GLN A 85 -10.43 -14.97 3.07
C GLN A 85 -10.94 -16.40 2.89
N ARG A 86 -10.34 -17.14 1.96
CA ARG A 86 -10.75 -18.50 1.61
C ARG A 86 -10.22 -19.56 2.58
N ARG A 87 -9.03 -19.36 3.15
CA ARG A 87 -8.35 -20.36 4.00
C ARG A 87 -8.57 -20.13 5.49
N ARG A 88 -8.63 -18.88 5.94
CA ARG A 88 -8.85 -18.50 7.35
C ARG A 88 -9.75 -17.24 7.41
N PRO A 89 -11.07 -17.39 7.20
CA PRO A 89 -12.01 -16.26 7.22
C PRO A 89 -11.93 -15.38 8.49
N PRO A 90 -11.78 -15.92 9.72
CA PRO A 90 -11.67 -15.07 10.91
C PRO A 90 -10.45 -14.13 10.90
N ALA A 91 -9.33 -14.57 10.32
CA ALA A 91 -8.14 -13.74 10.17
C ALA A 91 -8.35 -12.63 9.11
N TYR A 92 -9.05 -12.95 8.02
CA TYR A 92 -9.46 -11.93 7.05
C TYR A 92 -10.38 -10.88 7.68
N ASP A 93 -11.36 -11.30 8.48
CA ASP A 93 -12.27 -10.39 9.16
C ASP A 93 -11.53 -9.50 10.17
N LEU A 94 -10.55 -10.06 10.90
CA LEU A 94 -9.69 -9.29 11.81
C LEU A 94 -8.86 -8.25 11.05
N PHE A 95 -8.30 -8.61 9.89
CA PHE A 95 -7.62 -7.66 9.01
C PHE A 95 -8.56 -6.51 8.62
N GLN A 96 -9.73 -6.84 8.07
CA GLN A 96 -10.68 -5.84 7.56
C GLN A 96 -11.16 -4.91 8.68
N LYS A 97 -11.44 -5.46 9.86
CA LYS A 97 -11.84 -4.68 11.03
C LYS A 97 -10.73 -3.73 11.48
N THR A 98 -9.50 -4.22 11.59
CA THR A 98 -8.35 -3.39 12.02
C THR A 98 -8.08 -2.29 11.02
N TYR A 99 -8.07 -2.60 9.72
CA TYR A 99 -7.84 -1.61 8.68
C TYR A 99 -8.92 -0.52 8.69
N ARG A 100 -10.19 -0.91 8.78
CA ARG A 100 -11.30 0.03 8.84
C ARG A 100 -11.22 0.93 10.08
N ASN A 101 -10.76 0.43 11.23
CA ASN A 101 -10.56 1.26 12.41
C ASN A 101 -9.42 2.29 12.24
N LEU A 102 -8.45 2.04 11.37
CA LEU A 102 -7.32 2.94 11.11
C LEU A 102 -7.61 3.96 10.00
N ARG A 103 -8.48 3.62 9.04
CA ARG A 103 -8.67 4.36 7.79
C ARG A 103 -10.10 4.83 7.56
N ASP A 104 -11.06 4.37 8.36
CA ASP A 104 -12.50 4.57 8.22
C ASP A 104 -13.10 4.08 6.89
N ILE A 105 -12.34 3.29 6.12
CA ILE A 105 -12.72 2.72 4.82
C ILE A 105 -12.23 1.27 4.71
N SER A 106 -12.84 0.47 3.82
CA SER A 106 -12.35 -0.88 3.54
C SER A 106 -11.03 -0.81 2.76
N PHE A 107 -10.14 -1.78 2.96
CA PHE A 107 -8.87 -1.84 2.22
C PHE A 107 -9.09 -1.88 0.71
N ALA A 108 -10.08 -2.64 0.25
CA ALA A 108 -10.36 -2.78 -1.18
C ALA A 108 -10.85 -1.48 -1.81
N ASP A 109 -11.68 -0.71 -1.10
CA ASP A 109 -12.17 0.59 -1.58
C ASP A 109 -11.07 1.65 -1.52
N ASP A 110 -10.29 1.69 -0.43
CA ASP A 110 -9.21 2.67 -0.21
C ASP A 110 -8.18 2.64 -1.35
N ILE A 111 -7.69 1.44 -1.68
CA ILE A 111 -6.73 1.28 -2.78
C ILE A 111 -7.37 1.45 -4.16
N SER A 112 -8.69 1.29 -4.31
CA SER A 112 -9.37 1.51 -5.59
C SER A 112 -9.56 2.99 -5.90
N LEU A 113 -9.68 3.86 -4.88
CA LEU A 113 -9.70 5.32 -5.04
C LEU A 113 -8.43 5.83 -5.75
N THR A 114 -7.31 5.14 -5.60
CA THR A 114 -6.03 5.49 -6.24
C THR A 114 -5.84 4.93 -7.65
N ILE A 115 -6.77 4.08 -8.12
CA ILE A 115 -6.75 3.48 -9.46
C ILE A 115 -7.62 4.31 -10.44
N HIS A 116 -8.49 5.19 -9.95
CA HIS A 116 -9.39 6.01 -10.78
C HIS A 116 -8.94 7.46 -11.03
N VAL A 117 -7.69 7.80 -10.72
CA VAL A 117 -7.08 9.11 -11.04
C VAL A 117 -6.02 8.98 -12.15
N GLY A 118 -6.12 7.92 -12.97
CA GLY A 118 -5.31 7.69 -14.16
C GLY A 118 -6.09 8.01 -15.42
#